data_AF-A0AAU0M7N6-F1
#
_entry.id   AF-A0AAU0M7N6-F1
#
_cell.length_a   1.000
_cell.length_b   1.000
_cell.length_c   1.000
_cell.angle_alpha   90.00
_cell.angle_beta   90.00
_cell.angle_gamma   90.00
#
_symmetry.space_group_name_H-M   'P 1'
#
loop_
_entity.id
_entity.type
_entity.pdbx_description
1 polymer ?
#
loop_
_entity_poly.entity_id
_entity_poly.type
_entity_poly.pdbx_seq_one_letter_code
_entity_poly.pdbx_strand_id
1 'polypeptide(L)'
;MIGGAVLLVAAVGVAFVIGQSRKGSQEAVPAYRSSSTYTPATYAPTTYAPAQVASSAPTTGTPVWPSGGYPSTAASSGSSVATEAAAHDWLNAEASSYRVTTDGHYLVELSAKYIGAYDPQLTAANGTHTFYFTDIVAEYQQLRDRFGSDVHLVRSTQYGKQTPNSKVPAGESIYVTVYDPGTFAGTDSAQSWCQSSFPGLTGSALDNVCLVRQASAPH
;
A
#
# COMPACT_ATOMS: atom_id res chain seq x y z
N MET A 1 42.91 -33.27 11.10
CA MET A 1 43.66 -32.38 10.18
C MET A 1 43.55 -32.95 8.78
N ILE A 2 43.13 -32.11 7.83
CA ILE A 2 43.17 -32.29 6.35
C ILE A 2 42.21 -33.40 5.86
N GLY A 3 41.36 -33.24 4.86
CA GLY A 3 41.07 -32.24 3.84
C GLY A 3 40.05 -32.92 2.91
N GLY A 4 39.02 -32.23 2.43
CA GLY A 4 39.06 -31.67 1.09
C GLY A 4 38.01 -32.35 0.20
N ALA A 5 37.12 -31.53 -0.35
CA ALA A 5 35.96 -31.88 -1.16
C ALA A 5 36.31 -32.36 -2.57
N VAL A 6 35.38 -33.07 -3.23
CA VAL A 6 35.15 -32.93 -4.68
C VAL A 6 33.64 -32.93 -4.93
N LEU A 7 33.13 -31.76 -5.31
CA LEU A 7 31.78 -31.49 -5.80
C LEU A 7 31.79 -31.67 -7.32
N LEU A 8 30.88 -32.49 -7.84
CA LEU A 8 30.60 -32.65 -9.27
C LEU A 8 29.08 -32.55 -9.45
N VAL A 9 28.57 -31.42 -9.96
CA VAL A 9 27.28 -31.40 -10.67
C VAL A 9 27.34 -30.36 -11.80
N ALA A 10 26.90 -30.83 -12.97
CA ALA A 10 27.01 -30.24 -14.29
C ALA A 10 26.22 -28.93 -14.47
N ALA A 11 26.78 -28.04 -15.29
CA ALA A 11 26.11 -26.87 -15.85
C ALA A 11 25.22 -27.31 -17.02
N VAL A 12 23.92 -26.98 -16.95
CA VAL A 12 22.98 -27.09 -18.07
C VAL A 12 22.83 -25.70 -18.69
N GLY A 13 23.24 -25.57 -19.95
CA GLY A 13 23.11 -24.36 -20.75
C GLY A 13 21.67 -24.14 -21.21
N VAL A 14 21.24 -22.88 -21.23
CA VAL A 14 19.99 -22.45 -21.85
C VAL A 14 20.33 -21.61 -23.08
N ALA A 15 19.96 -22.12 -24.25
CA ALA A 15 20.02 -21.42 -25.52
C ALA A 15 18.84 -20.44 -25.63
N PHE A 16 19.15 -19.17 -25.93
CA PHE A 16 18.17 -18.12 -26.14
C PHE A 16 17.83 -18.01 -27.63
N VAL A 17 16.60 -18.39 -28.02
CA VAL A 17 16.07 -18.22 -29.37
C VAL A 17 15.27 -16.91 -29.40
N ILE A 18 15.79 -15.90 -30.09
CA ILE A 18 15.06 -14.66 -30.41
C ILE A 18 14.40 -14.84 -31.77
N GLY A 19 13.08 -14.99 -31.78
CA GLY A 19 12.28 -15.21 -32.97
C GLY A 19 11.02 -14.35 -33.00
N GLN A 20 11.13 -13.23 -33.73
CA GLN A 20 10.10 -12.52 -34.49
C GLN A 20 8.88 -11.88 -33.77
N SER A 21 8.65 -10.59 -34.06
CA SER A 21 7.31 -10.11 -34.44
C SER A 21 7.36 -8.80 -35.25
N ARG A 22 7.23 -9.02 -36.56
CA ARG A 22 6.49 -8.31 -37.63
C ARG A 22 6.15 -6.82 -37.49
N LYS A 23 6.63 -6.10 -38.52
CA LYS A 23 6.13 -4.84 -39.08
C LYS A 23 4.59 -4.83 -39.20
N GLY A 24 3.94 -3.89 -38.52
CA GLY A 24 2.56 -3.48 -38.80
C GLY A 24 2.56 -2.30 -39.78
N SER A 25 2.05 -2.56 -40.98
CA SER A 25 1.83 -1.58 -42.04
C SER A 25 0.76 -0.55 -41.63
N GLN A 26 1.02 0.72 -41.93
CA GLN A 26 -0.01 1.76 -41.93
C GLN A 26 -0.93 1.54 -43.13
N GLU A 27 -2.16 1.09 -42.88
CA GLU A 27 -3.25 1.16 -43.86
C GLU A 27 -3.92 2.53 -43.81
N ALA A 28 -4.01 3.14 -44.99
CA ALA A 28 -4.68 4.41 -45.23
C ALA A 28 -6.20 4.25 -45.10
N VAL A 29 -6.84 5.14 -44.32
CA VAL A 29 -8.29 5.25 -44.23
C VAL A 29 -8.83 6.05 -45.43
N PRO A 30 -9.84 5.55 -46.16
CA PRO A 30 -10.50 6.29 -47.23
C PRO A 30 -11.42 7.39 -46.68
N ALA A 31 -11.40 8.54 -47.36
CA ALA A 31 -12.28 9.67 -47.09
C ALA A 31 -13.75 9.31 -47.40
N TYR A 32 -14.61 9.31 -46.38
CA TYR A 32 -16.06 9.25 -46.56
C TYR A 32 -16.61 10.68 -46.65
N ARG A 33 -17.01 11.10 -47.86
CA ARG A 33 -17.87 12.27 -48.06
C ARG A 33 -19.31 11.85 -47.74
N SER A 34 -19.88 12.44 -46.71
CA SER A 34 -21.33 12.48 -46.53
C SER A 34 -21.80 13.93 -46.52
N SER A 35 -22.47 14.31 -47.59
CA SER A 35 -23.26 15.54 -47.68
C SER A 35 -24.59 15.33 -46.96
N SER A 36 -24.75 15.95 -45.79
CA SER A 36 -26.06 16.13 -45.15
C SER A 36 -26.44 17.60 -45.25
N THR A 37 -27.47 17.87 -46.04
CA THR A 37 -28.21 19.13 -46.08
C THR A 37 -28.88 19.34 -44.72
N TYR A 38 -28.42 20.34 -43.97
CA TYR A 38 -29.05 20.77 -42.73
C TYR A 38 -29.87 22.04 -42.99
N THR A 39 -31.18 21.94 -42.83
CA THR A 39 -32.07 23.11 -42.72
C THR A 39 -32.02 23.61 -41.27
N PRO A 40 -31.59 24.85 -40.99
CA PRO A 40 -31.65 25.37 -39.63
C PRO A 40 -33.10 25.69 -39.27
N ALA A 41 -33.59 25.08 -38.20
CA ALA A 41 -34.81 25.49 -37.52
C ALA A 41 -34.56 26.85 -36.84
N THR A 42 -35.45 27.81 -37.11
CA THR A 42 -35.49 29.11 -36.44
C THR A 42 -35.94 28.92 -35.00
N TYR A 43 -35.00 28.98 -34.05
CA TYR A 43 -35.31 29.06 -32.63
C TYR A 43 -35.44 30.52 -32.21
N ALA A 44 -36.59 30.86 -31.63
CA ALA A 44 -36.79 32.15 -30.96
C ALA A 44 -35.84 32.28 -29.76
N PRO A 45 -35.25 33.46 -29.49
CA PRO A 45 -34.40 33.65 -28.33
C PRO A 45 -35.25 33.62 -27.06
N THR A 46 -35.20 32.52 -26.31
CA THR A 46 -35.59 32.51 -24.90
C THR A 46 -34.42 33.08 -24.11
N THR A 47 -34.60 34.26 -23.53
CA THR A 47 -33.67 34.92 -22.62
C THR A 47 -33.55 34.08 -21.34
N TYR A 48 -32.57 33.16 -21.30
CA TYR A 48 -32.16 32.52 -20.07
C TYR A 48 -31.27 33.50 -19.29
N ALA A 49 -31.72 33.90 -18.10
CA ALA A 49 -30.86 34.53 -17.12
C ALA A 49 -29.70 33.58 -16.80
N PRO A 50 -28.44 34.03 -16.78
CA PRO A 50 -27.33 33.17 -16.41
C PRO A 50 -27.50 32.77 -14.94
N ALA A 51 -27.69 31.47 -14.70
CA ALA A 51 -27.42 30.91 -13.38
C ALA A 51 -25.95 31.19 -13.07
N GLN A 52 -25.70 31.95 -11.99
CA GLN A 52 -24.35 32.16 -11.50
C GLN A 52 -23.76 30.82 -11.09
N VAL A 53 -22.95 30.24 -11.97
CA VAL A 53 -22.05 29.16 -11.61
C VAL A 53 -20.99 29.81 -10.73
N ALA A 54 -21.11 29.63 -9.41
CA ALA A 54 -20.06 30.00 -8.48
C ALA A 54 -18.81 29.19 -8.85
N SER A 55 -17.91 29.83 -9.60
CA SER A 55 -16.58 29.32 -9.90
C SER A 55 -15.78 29.33 -8.60
N SER A 56 -15.83 28.21 -7.88
CA SER A 56 -14.93 27.96 -6.77
C SER A 56 -13.60 27.54 -7.37
N ALA A 57 -12.61 28.43 -7.32
CA ALA A 57 -11.25 28.12 -7.73
C ALA A 57 -10.76 26.83 -7.03
N PRO A 58 -10.04 25.92 -7.72
CA PRO A 58 -9.37 24.82 -7.04
C PRO A 58 -8.36 25.44 -6.09
N THR A 59 -8.67 25.39 -4.79
CA THR A 59 -7.69 25.72 -3.77
C THR A 59 -6.62 24.65 -3.86
N THR A 60 -5.39 25.05 -4.13
CA THR A 60 -4.18 24.24 -3.93
C THR A 60 -4.00 24.01 -2.42
N GLY A 61 -4.98 23.36 -1.81
CA GLY A 61 -4.87 22.85 -0.46
C GLY A 61 -4.01 21.61 -0.56
N THR A 62 -2.89 21.60 0.16
CA THR A 62 -2.33 20.34 0.63
C THR A 62 -3.51 19.52 1.18
N PRO A 63 -3.73 18.27 0.77
CA PRO A 63 -4.79 17.46 1.34
C PRO A 63 -4.58 17.44 2.86
N VAL A 64 -5.41 18.20 3.58
CA VAL A 64 -5.46 18.18 5.03
C VAL A 64 -6.20 16.90 5.34
N TRP A 65 -5.46 15.93 5.84
CA TRP A 65 -5.98 14.70 6.41
C TRP A 65 -7.15 15.05 7.35
N PRO A 66 -8.33 14.40 7.25
CA PRO A 66 -9.38 14.62 8.23
C PRO A 66 -8.81 14.32 9.60
N SER A 67 -8.76 15.35 10.45
CA SER A 67 -8.24 15.35 11.82
C SER A 67 -9.04 14.45 12.78
N GLY A 68 -9.74 13.44 12.27
CA GLY A 68 -10.59 12.51 13.02
C GLY A 68 -10.34 11.02 12.73
N GLY A 69 -9.20 10.64 12.16
CA GLY A 69 -8.89 9.23 11.86
C GLY A 69 -7.78 8.57 12.69
N TYR A 70 -6.90 9.35 13.31
CA TYR A 70 -5.93 8.86 14.30
C TYR A 70 -6.15 9.67 15.57
N PRO A 71 -6.13 9.07 16.78
CA PRO A 71 -5.99 9.84 17.99
C PRO A 71 -4.58 10.47 17.98
N SER A 72 -4.47 11.65 17.39
CA SER A 72 -3.47 12.63 17.79
C SER A 72 -3.97 13.23 19.11
N THR A 73 -3.83 12.47 20.18
CA THR A 73 -4.04 12.93 21.55
C THR A 73 -3.12 12.12 22.43
N ALA A 74 -2.19 12.82 23.09
CA ALA A 74 -1.39 12.43 24.24
C ALA A 74 -1.28 10.92 24.53
N ALA A 75 -0.07 10.36 24.34
CA ALA A 75 0.42 9.15 25.01
C ALA A 75 -0.68 8.17 25.46
N SER A 76 -1.29 7.47 24.49
CA SER A 76 -2.18 6.37 24.82
C SER A 76 -1.39 5.35 25.63
N SER A 77 -1.89 5.00 26.81
CA SER A 77 -1.25 4.11 27.79
C SER A 77 -1.33 2.64 27.36
N GLY A 78 -1.02 2.34 26.10
CA GLY A 78 -0.67 0.99 25.65
C GLY A 78 0.75 0.72 26.13
N SER A 79 1.01 -0.46 26.70
CA SER A 79 2.28 -0.84 27.33
C SER A 79 3.48 -0.26 26.60
N SER A 80 4.03 0.81 27.15
CA SER A 80 5.21 1.46 26.59
C SER A 80 6.37 0.55 26.91
N VAL A 81 6.84 -0.15 25.88
CA VAL A 81 8.12 -0.80 25.99
C VAL A 81 9.16 0.30 26.18
N ALA A 82 9.75 0.36 27.38
CA ALA A 82 10.44 1.57 27.85
C ALA A 82 11.76 1.87 27.14
N THR A 83 12.28 0.92 26.34
CA THR A 83 13.56 1.06 25.63
C THR A 83 13.45 0.49 24.22
N GLU A 84 14.29 1.00 23.31
CA GLU A 84 14.40 0.50 21.92
C GLU A 84 14.77 -0.99 21.86
N ALA A 85 15.68 -1.45 22.74
CA ALA A 85 16.09 -2.86 22.77
C ALA A 85 14.91 -3.76 23.18
N ALA A 86 14.19 -3.40 24.23
CA ALA A 86 13.01 -4.16 24.64
C ALA A 86 11.90 -4.10 23.57
N ALA A 87 11.75 -2.97 22.87
CA ALA A 87 10.74 -2.82 21.82
C ALA A 87 11.07 -3.69 20.61
N HIS A 88 12.34 -3.76 20.25
CA HIS A 88 12.85 -4.68 19.23
C HIS A 88 12.58 -6.15 19.59
N ASP A 89 12.90 -6.56 20.83
CA ASP A 89 12.65 -7.93 21.30
C ASP A 89 11.14 -8.25 21.28
N TRP A 90 10.30 -7.30 21.70
CA TRP A 90 8.86 -7.43 21.67
C TRP A 90 8.32 -7.56 20.25
N LEU A 91 8.76 -6.71 19.31
CA LEU A 91 8.35 -6.78 17.90
C LEU A 91 8.75 -8.12 17.27
N ASN A 92 9.94 -8.63 17.58
CA ASN A 92 10.40 -9.93 17.12
C ASN A 92 9.52 -11.08 17.63
N ALA A 93 9.13 -11.03 18.91
CA ALA A 93 8.26 -12.02 19.53
C ALA A 93 6.83 -11.95 18.94
N GLU A 94 6.25 -10.75 18.89
CA GLU A 94 4.89 -10.52 18.37
C GLU A 94 4.80 -10.91 16.89
N ALA A 95 5.74 -10.47 16.05
CA ALA A 95 5.78 -10.85 14.62
C ALA A 95 6.03 -12.34 14.38
N SER A 96 6.46 -13.07 15.42
CA SER A 96 6.62 -14.51 15.38
C SER A 96 5.39 -15.26 15.88
N SER A 97 4.43 -14.60 16.52
CA SER A 97 3.22 -15.22 17.10
C SER A 97 2.17 -15.59 16.06
N TYR A 98 2.13 -14.85 14.95
CA TYR A 98 1.18 -15.05 13.85
C TYR A 98 1.90 -15.46 12.57
N ARG A 99 1.24 -16.27 11.74
CA ARG A 99 1.69 -16.65 10.41
C ARG A 99 0.54 -16.45 9.44
N VAL A 100 0.75 -15.59 8.45
CA VAL A 100 -0.20 -15.41 7.35
C VAL A 100 -0.39 -16.73 6.63
N THR A 101 -1.64 -17.15 6.47
CA THR A 101 -1.96 -18.31 5.63
C THR A 101 -1.79 -17.92 4.18
N THR A 102 -1.01 -18.67 3.39
CA THR A 102 -0.64 -18.28 2.02
C THR A 102 -1.46 -19.02 0.97
N ASP A 103 -2.78 -19.03 1.14
CA ASP A 103 -3.75 -19.71 0.26
C ASP A 103 -4.34 -18.79 -0.84
N GLY A 104 -3.82 -17.57 -0.97
CA GLY A 104 -4.22 -16.61 -1.99
C GLY A 104 -5.43 -15.74 -1.62
N HIS A 105 -5.90 -15.78 -0.37
CA HIS A 105 -6.87 -14.79 0.12
C HIS A 105 -6.28 -13.37 0.10
N TYR A 106 -7.15 -12.36 0.25
CA TYR A 106 -6.74 -10.97 0.34
C TYR A 106 -6.68 -10.51 1.78
N LEU A 107 -5.69 -9.69 2.09
CA LEU A 107 -5.54 -8.97 3.35
C LEU A 107 -5.18 -7.51 3.05
N VAL A 108 -5.09 -6.68 4.08
CA VAL A 108 -4.64 -5.29 3.94
C VAL A 108 -3.44 -5.01 4.86
N GLU A 109 -2.42 -4.37 4.31
CA GLU A 109 -1.30 -3.83 5.07
C GLU A 109 -1.69 -2.44 5.57
N LEU A 110 -1.79 -2.27 6.88
CA LEU A 110 -2.14 -1.01 7.55
C LEU A 110 -0.91 -0.16 7.85
N SER A 111 0.25 -0.80 8.01
CA SER A 111 1.53 -0.14 8.17
C SER A 111 2.67 -1.07 7.77
N ALA A 112 3.76 -0.50 7.25
CA ALA A 112 5.00 -1.19 6.97
C ALA A 112 6.18 -0.30 7.38
N LYS A 113 6.89 -0.66 8.45
CA LYS A 113 7.97 0.15 9.04
C LYS A 113 9.18 -0.71 9.38
N TYR A 114 10.36 -0.12 9.29
CA TYR A 114 11.62 -0.64 9.82
C TYR A 114 12.25 0.46 10.67
N ILE A 115 13.22 0.10 11.51
CA ILE A 115 13.96 1.05 12.34
C ILE A 115 14.63 2.13 11.47
N GLY A 116 14.33 3.40 11.75
CA GLY A 116 14.81 4.54 10.99
C GLY A 116 14.03 4.82 9.69
N ALA A 117 12.89 4.15 9.46
CA ALA A 117 12.02 4.47 8.34
C ALA A 117 11.55 5.92 8.44
N TYR A 118 11.72 6.69 7.36
CA TYR A 118 11.24 8.06 7.24
C TYR A 118 9.99 8.12 6.36
N ASP A 119 8.92 8.71 6.88
CA ASP A 119 7.66 8.91 6.17
C ASP A 119 7.16 10.35 6.39
N PRO A 120 7.23 11.24 5.38
CA PRO A 120 6.81 12.64 5.52
C PRO A 120 5.29 12.79 5.67
N GLN A 121 4.50 11.75 5.38
CA GLN A 121 3.04 11.78 5.48
C GLN A 121 2.54 11.33 6.84
N LEU A 122 3.38 10.70 7.67
CA LEU A 122 3.02 10.17 8.97
C LEU A 122 3.96 10.69 10.06
N THR A 123 3.40 10.98 11.23
CA THR A 123 4.17 11.40 12.40
C THR A 123 4.28 10.24 13.36
N ALA A 124 5.51 9.87 13.72
CA ALA A 124 5.82 8.86 14.73
C ALA A 124 5.40 9.34 16.14
N ALA A 125 5.32 8.41 17.10
CA ALA A 125 4.90 8.72 18.47
C ALA A 125 5.85 9.72 19.17
N ASN A 126 7.12 9.73 18.78
CA ASN A 126 8.11 10.71 19.21
C ASN A 126 7.94 12.14 18.61
N GLY A 127 6.95 12.36 17.74
CA GLY A 127 6.66 13.65 17.11
C GLY A 127 7.48 13.96 15.85
N THR A 128 8.33 13.04 15.39
CA THR A 128 9.12 13.16 14.16
C THR A 128 8.50 12.39 13.00
N HIS A 129 9.11 12.43 11.82
CA HIS A 129 8.75 11.59 10.67
C HIS A 129 9.59 10.32 10.56
N THR A 130 10.43 10.05 11.57
CA THR A 130 11.30 8.87 11.62
C THR A 130 10.79 7.91 12.69
N PHE A 131 10.59 6.67 12.29
CA PHE A 131 10.02 5.62 13.14
C PHE A 131 11.13 4.78 13.77
N TYR A 132 11.12 4.69 15.09
CA TYR A 132 11.95 3.78 15.87
C TYR A 132 11.13 2.60 16.39
N PHE A 133 11.76 1.61 17.04
CA PHE A 133 11.04 0.40 17.44
C PHE A 133 9.90 0.72 18.40
N THR A 134 10.11 1.64 19.35
CA THR A 134 9.04 2.08 20.27
C THR A 134 7.86 2.72 19.53
N ASP A 135 8.13 3.49 18.47
CA ASP A 135 7.08 4.08 17.62
C ASP A 135 6.29 3.00 16.86
N ILE A 136 6.98 1.99 16.33
CA ILE A 136 6.35 0.88 15.60
C ILE A 136 5.45 0.05 16.53
N VAL A 137 5.88 -0.18 17.77
CA VAL A 137 5.05 -0.84 18.80
C VAL A 137 3.78 -0.03 19.08
N ALA A 138 3.92 1.27 19.31
CA ALA A 138 2.79 2.14 19.58
C ALA A 138 1.80 2.20 18.41
N GLU A 139 2.31 2.29 17.17
CA GLU A 139 1.49 2.29 15.96
C GLU A 139 0.71 0.96 15.80
N TYR A 140 1.37 -0.18 15.97
CA TYR A 140 0.70 -1.48 15.95
C TYR A 140 -0.40 -1.60 17.01
N GLN A 141 -0.11 -1.19 18.25
CA GLN A 141 -1.09 -1.23 19.35
C GLN A 141 -2.31 -0.36 19.02
N GLN A 142 -2.10 0.86 18.51
CA GLN A 142 -3.20 1.74 18.09
C GLN A 142 -4.04 1.14 16.95
N LEU A 143 -3.40 0.53 15.96
CA LEU A 143 -4.11 -0.14 14.86
C LEU A 143 -4.92 -1.33 15.37
N ARG A 144 -4.35 -2.12 16.29
CA ARG A 144 -5.05 -3.26 16.91
C ARG A 144 -6.22 -2.81 17.78
N ASP A 145 -6.06 -1.75 18.56
CA ASP A 145 -7.15 -1.16 19.35
C ASP A 145 -8.28 -0.63 18.45
N ARG A 146 -7.93 -0.07 17.28
CA ARG A 146 -8.89 0.49 16.34
C ARG A 146 -9.65 -0.56 15.52
N PHE A 147 -8.97 -1.58 15.01
CA PHE A 147 -9.54 -2.54 14.05
C PHE A 147 -9.76 -3.94 14.63
N GLY A 148 -9.34 -4.18 15.87
CA GLY A 148 -9.68 -5.40 16.62
C GLY A 148 -8.69 -6.54 16.45
N SER A 149 -9.16 -7.76 16.77
CA SER A 149 -8.33 -8.96 16.92
C SER A 149 -7.74 -9.52 15.63
N ASP A 150 -8.29 -9.12 14.48
CA ASP A 150 -7.83 -9.57 13.16
C ASP A 150 -6.61 -8.75 12.68
N VAL A 151 -6.13 -7.81 13.52
CA VAL A 151 -4.88 -7.09 13.30
C VAL A 151 -3.71 -7.90 13.86
N HIS A 152 -2.73 -8.16 13.00
CA HIS A 152 -1.54 -8.94 13.33
C HIS A 152 -0.27 -8.22 12.92
N LEU A 153 0.78 -8.39 13.72
CA LEU A 153 2.12 -7.98 13.34
C LEU A 153 2.82 -9.16 12.67
N VAL A 154 3.49 -8.90 11.55
CA VAL A 154 4.24 -9.90 10.77
C VAL A 154 5.52 -9.29 10.22
N ARG A 155 6.41 -10.11 9.69
CA ARG A 155 7.57 -9.61 8.92
C ARG A 155 7.22 -9.61 7.44
N SER A 156 7.69 -8.62 6.69
CA SER A 156 7.51 -8.57 5.23
C SER A 156 8.08 -9.78 4.48
N THR A 157 8.95 -10.55 5.13
CA THR A 157 9.53 -11.77 4.57
C THR A 157 8.63 -13.00 4.71
N GLN A 158 7.52 -12.91 5.45
CA GLN A 158 6.65 -14.07 5.73
C GLN A 158 5.62 -14.37 4.64
N TYR A 159 5.29 -13.41 3.76
CA TYR A 159 4.33 -13.61 2.68
C TYR A 159 4.58 -12.64 1.51
N GLY A 160 4.01 -12.96 0.36
CA GLY A 160 3.97 -12.11 -0.81
C GLY A 160 5.33 -11.91 -1.50
N LYS A 161 5.33 -11.01 -2.48
CA LYS A 161 6.55 -10.65 -3.22
C LYS A 161 7.51 -9.88 -2.33
N GLN A 162 8.73 -10.38 -2.19
CA GLN A 162 9.80 -9.72 -1.45
C GLN A 162 10.54 -8.74 -2.38
N THR A 163 10.51 -7.45 -2.05
CA THR A 163 11.32 -6.46 -2.76
C THR A 163 12.48 -6.06 -1.86
N PRO A 164 13.74 -6.31 -2.26
CA PRO A 164 14.90 -5.86 -1.51
C PRO A 164 14.82 -4.35 -1.29
N ASN A 165 15.00 -3.91 -0.05
CA ASN A 165 15.01 -2.50 0.32
C ASN A 165 16.34 -2.20 1.03
N SER A 166 17.23 -1.51 0.32
CA SER A 166 18.57 -1.17 0.80
C SER A 166 18.57 -0.21 2.00
N LYS A 167 17.43 0.40 2.33
CA LYS A 167 17.29 1.25 3.52
C LYS A 167 17.04 0.46 4.80
N VAL A 168 16.65 -0.81 4.69
CA VAL A 168 16.47 -1.69 5.86
C VAL A 168 17.87 -2.05 6.39
N PRO A 169 18.18 -1.79 7.67
CA PRO A 169 19.48 -2.13 8.23
C PRO A 169 19.78 -3.63 8.17
N ALA A 170 21.08 -3.97 8.15
CA ALA A 170 21.50 -5.37 8.11
C ALA A 170 21.00 -6.13 9.34
N GLY A 171 20.40 -7.31 9.13
CA GLY A 171 19.82 -8.13 10.19
C GLY A 171 18.38 -7.76 10.57
N GLU A 172 17.86 -6.65 10.06
CA GLU A 172 16.49 -6.19 10.33
C GLU A 172 15.50 -6.64 9.25
N SER A 173 14.22 -6.48 9.54
CA SER A 173 13.12 -6.69 8.60
C SER A 173 12.14 -5.52 8.66
N ILE A 174 11.29 -5.41 7.64
CA ILE A 174 10.13 -4.53 7.73
C ILE A 174 9.09 -5.26 8.58
N TYR A 175 8.67 -4.62 9.66
CA TYR A 175 7.51 -5.01 10.45
C TYR A 175 6.27 -4.49 9.73
N VAL A 176 5.34 -5.38 9.45
CA VAL A 176 4.11 -5.07 8.73
C VAL A 176 2.94 -5.35 9.66
N THR A 177 2.08 -4.36 9.84
CA THR A 177 0.80 -4.56 10.52
C THR A 177 -0.24 -4.88 9.47
N VAL A 178 -0.80 -6.09 9.52
CA VAL A 178 -1.85 -6.55 8.60
C VAL A 178 -3.19 -6.59 9.31
N TYR A 179 -4.27 -6.32 8.59
CA TYR A 179 -5.61 -6.75 8.98
C TYR A 179 -6.01 -7.92 8.07
N ASP A 180 -6.19 -9.08 8.68
CA ASP A 180 -6.47 -10.34 8.02
C ASP A 180 -7.72 -10.98 8.62
N PRO A 181 -8.91 -10.62 8.11
CA PRO A 181 -10.17 -11.19 8.58
C PRO A 181 -10.48 -12.57 7.96
N GLY A 182 -9.59 -13.10 7.09
CA GLY A 182 -9.79 -14.35 6.35
C GLY A 182 -11.01 -14.40 5.41
N THR A 183 -11.75 -13.29 5.28
CA THR A 183 -13.11 -13.27 4.68
C THR A 183 -13.28 -12.26 3.56
N PHE A 184 -12.21 -11.56 3.14
CA PHE A 184 -12.27 -10.71 1.96
C PHE A 184 -12.54 -11.56 0.71
N ALA A 185 -13.67 -11.28 0.04
CA ALA A 185 -14.11 -12.01 -1.15
C ALA A 185 -13.22 -11.77 -2.39
N GLY A 186 -12.38 -10.73 -2.36
CA GLY A 186 -11.48 -10.34 -3.44
C GLY A 186 -10.91 -8.94 -3.25
N THR A 187 -10.07 -8.50 -4.19
CA THR A 187 -9.42 -7.17 -4.16
C THR A 187 -10.40 -6.03 -3.93
N ASP A 188 -11.54 -6.02 -4.63
CA ASP A 188 -12.53 -4.94 -4.54
C ASP A 188 -13.15 -4.84 -3.14
N SER A 189 -13.35 -5.99 -2.47
CA SER A 189 -13.89 -6.01 -1.09
C SER A 189 -12.87 -5.46 -0.09
N ALA A 190 -11.59 -5.82 -0.24
CA ALA A 190 -10.51 -5.28 0.59
C ALA A 190 -10.28 -3.78 0.33
N GLN A 191 -10.36 -3.35 -0.93
CA GLN A 191 -10.23 -1.94 -1.30
C GLN A 191 -11.39 -1.10 -0.75
N SER A 192 -12.62 -1.62 -0.82
CA SER A 192 -13.80 -0.96 -0.26
C SER A 192 -13.68 -0.83 1.26
N TRP A 193 -13.10 -1.83 1.92
CA TRP A 193 -12.79 -1.77 3.35
C TRP A 193 -11.76 -0.69 3.65
N CYS A 194 -10.68 -0.56 2.86
CA CYS A 194 -9.70 0.52 3.01
C CYS A 194 -10.36 1.91 2.89
N GLN A 195 -11.15 2.13 1.84
CA GLN A 195 -11.83 3.41 1.62
C GLN A 195 -12.82 3.77 2.75
N SER A 196 -13.51 2.77 3.27
CA SER A 196 -14.46 2.95 4.37
C SER A 196 -13.76 3.19 5.71
N SER A 197 -12.62 2.53 5.93
CA SER A 197 -11.81 2.64 7.15
C SER A 197 -11.02 3.95 7.21
N PHE A 198 -10.69 4.54 6.06
CA PHE A 198 -9.95 5.78 5.95
C PHE A 198 -10.69 6.79 5.08
N PRO A 199 -11.84 7.30 5.55
CA PRO A 199 -12.66 8.22 4.78
C PRO A 199 -11.89 9.50 4.47
N GLY A 200 -11.99 9.98 3.24
CA GLY A 200 -11.31 11.20 2.77
C GLY A 200 -9.94 10.96 2.15
N LEU A 201 -9.41 9.74 2.18
CA LEU A 201 -8.19 9.38 1.46
C LEU A 201 -8.50 8.69 0.14
N THR A 202 -7.68 8.96 -0.87
CA THR A 202 -7.72 8.29 -2.16
C THR A 202 -6.32 8.16 -2.75
N GLY A 203 -6.16 7.29 -3.74
CA GLY A 203 -4.90 7.08 -4.46
C GLY A 203 -3.73 6.79 -3.52
N SER A 204 -2.58 7.38 -3.80
CA SER A 204 -1.34 7.13 -3.03
C SER A 204 -1.45 7.48 -1.55
N ALA A 205 -2.31 8.43 -1.18
CA ALA A 205 -2.52 8.76 0.23
C ALA A 205 -3.25 7.63 0.99
N LEU A 206 -4.17 6.92 0.32
CA LEU A 206 -4.80 5.73 0.87
C LEU A 206 -3.82 4.57 0.89
N ASP A 207 -3.10 4.34 -0.21
CA ASP A 207 -2.11 3.24 -0.31
C ASP A 207 -0.99 3.37 0.74
N ASN A 208 -0.68 4.58 1.22
CA ASN A 208 0.30 4.81 2.28
C ASN A 208 -0.14 4.28 3.66
N VAL A 209 -1.44 4.07 3.88
CA VAL A 209 -2.00 3.64 5.18
C VAL A 209 -2.89 2.41 5.09
N CYS A 210 -3.23 1.97 3.88
CA CYS A 210 -4.06 0.80 3.63
C CYS A 210 -3.78 0.26 2.23
N LEU A 211 -2.91 -0.75 2.16
CA LEU A 211 -2.51 -1.37 0.90
C LEU A 211 -3.10 -2.78 0.80
N VAL A 212 -3.92 -3.02 -0.20
CA VAL A 212 -4.48 -4.36 -0.47
C VAL A 212 -3.39 -5.28 -1.00
N ARG A 213 -3.34 -6.51 -0.46
CA ARG A 213 -2.35 -7.52 -0.85
C ARG A 213 -3.00 -8.89 -0.94
N GLN A 214 -2.42 -9.73 -1.80
CA GLN A 214 -2.75 -11.15 -1.84
C GLN A 214 -1.77 -11.92 -0.95
N ALA A 215 -2.30 -12.70 -0.03
CA ALA A 215 -1.57 -13.61 0.85
C ALA A 215 -1.04 -14.81 0.06
N SER A 216 0.09 -14.61 -0.62
CA SER A 216 0.79 -15.63 -1.41
C SER A 216 2.07 -16.07 -0.71
N ALA A 217 2.59 -17.24 -1.09
CA ALA A 217 3.87 -17.71 -0.58
C ALA A 217 4.99 -16.69 -0.89
N PRO A 218 5.99 -16.54 0.01
CA PRO A 218 7.15 -15.69 -0.24
C PRO A 218 7.84 -16.03 -1.56
N HIS A 219 8.14 -15.03 -2.39
CA HIS A 219 8.84 -15.18 -3.67
C HIS A 219 9.58 -13.92 -4.11
#